data_AF-A0A7W7HJK6-F1
#
_entry.id   AF-A0A7W7HJK6-F1
#
_cell.length_a   1.000
_cell.length_b   1.000
_cell.length_c   1.000
_cell.angle_alpha   90.00
_cell.angle_beta   90.00
_cell.angle_gamma   90.00
#
_symmetry.space_group_name_H-M   'P 1'
#
loop_
_entity.id
_entity.type
_entity.pdbx_description
1 polymer ?
#
loop_
_entity_poly.entity_id
_entity_poly.type
_entity_poly.pdbx_seq_one_letter_code
_entity_poly.pdbx_strand_id
1 'polypeptide(L)'
;MSITVETLAGQPFLDGLTGHQLSLLVPLAGRSTFHAGDRIFREGATADQFWLLTSGHVYLDSEVPGYGYFVLEKLRSPAVLGCSWLFPPYRWQFGAVSVDTTHALTFDGPPVRALLQSDPGLGYQLTTRFLHVMGDRLHAARRRLADCQRAAGHRTEL
;
A
#
# COMPACT_ATOMS: atom_id res chain seq x y z
N MET A 1 12.50 -8.57 -17.72
CA MET A 1 11.26 -9.35 -17.88
C MET A 1 10.08 -8.38 -17.98
N SER A 2 9.13 -8.61 -18.88
CA SER A 2 7.86 -7.88 -18.93
C SER A 2 6.92 -8.27 -17.77
N ILE A 3 5.89 -7.47 -17.51
CA ILE A 3 4.74 -7.89 -16.69
C ILE A 3 3.80 -8.69 -17.60
N THR A 4 3.28 -9.80 -17.09
CA THR A 4 2.34 -10.69 -17.79
C THR A 4 1.11 -10.95 -16.93
N VAL A 5 0.04 -11.48 -17.53
CA VAL A 5 -1.16 -11.93 -16.79
C VAL A 5 -0.77 -12.92 -15.70
N GLU A 6 0.14 -13.85 -15.98
CA GLU A 6 0.64 -14.83 -15.00
C GLU A 6 1.39 -14.17 -13.84
N THR A 7 2.19 -13.12 -14.12
CA THR A 7 2.85 -12.33 -13.07
C THR A 7 1.83 -11.72 -12.11
N LEU A 8 0.74 -11.18 -12.65
CA LEU A 8 -0.33 -10.56 -11.86
C LEU A 8 -1.21 -11.59 -11.15
N ALA A 9 -1.52 -12.72 -11.81
CA ALA A 9 -2.31 -13.81 -11.26
C ALA A 9 -1.65 -14.45 -10.03
N GLY A 10 -0.32 -14.42 -9.93
CA GLY A 10 0.41 -14.90 -8.76
C GLY A 10 0.40 -13.97 -7.55
N GLN A 11 -0.26 -12.80 -7.62
CA GLN A 11 -0.32 -11.86 -6.51
C GLN A 11 -1.57 -12.09 -5.66
N PRO A 12 -1.44 -12.36 -4.34
CA PRO A 12 -2.59 -12.65 -3.48
C PRO A 12 -3.65 -11.55 -3.47
N PHE A 13 -3.23 -10.29 -3.64
CA PHE A 13 -4.15 -9.15 -3.72
C PHE A 13 -5.09 -9.23 -4.94
N LEU A 14 -4.66 -9.84 -6.04
CA LEU A 14 -5.39 -9.94 -7.30
C LEU A 14 -6.11 -11.29 -7.45
N ASP A 15 -6.09 -12.14 -6.43
CA ASP A 15 -6.77 -13.44 -6.43
C ASP A 15 -8.25 -13.29 -6.79
N GLY A 16 -8.74 -14.16 -7.67
CA GLY A 16 -10.12 -14.18 -8.14
C GLY A 16 -10.45 -13.17 -9.25
N LEU A 17 -9.52 -12.32 -9.70
CA LEU A 17 -9.71 -11.57 -10.94
C LEU A 17 -9.62 -12.50 -12.16
N THR A 18 -10.44 -12.24 -13.17
CA THR A 18 -10.43 -13.04 -14.41
C THR A 18 -9.17 -12.74 -15.23
N GLY A 19 -8.78 -13.68 -16.11
CA GLY A 19 -7.67 -13.45 -17.04
C GLY A 19 -7.87 -12.20 -17.92
N HIS A 20 -9.11 -11.89 -18.30
CA HIS A 20 -9.44 -10.65 -19.00
C HIS A 20 -9.15 -9.41 -18.14
N GLN A 21 -9.65 -9.37 -16.91
CA GLN A 21 -9.40 -8.25 -15.99
C GLN A 21 -7.91 -8.05 -15.70
N LEU A 22 -7.17 -9.14 -15.51
CA LEU A 22 -5.72 -9.08 -15.35
C LEU A 22 -5.03 -8.53 -16.60
N SER A 23 -5.48 -8.93 -17.80
CA SER A 23 -4.92 -8.42 -19.07
C SER A 23 -5.09 -6.91 -19.23
N LEU A 24 -6.17 -6.33 -18.68
CA LEU A 24 -6.40 -4.88 -18.67
C LEU A 24 -5.44 -4.15 -17.73
N LEU A 25 -4.99 -4.79 -16.66
CA LEU A 25 -4.04 -4.23 -15.68
C LEU A 25 -2.58 -4.35 -16.12
N VAL A 26 -2.23 -5.37 -16.91
CA VAL A 26 -0.85 -5.58 -17.42
C VAL A 26 -0.22 -4.33 -18.02
N PRO A 27 -0.86 -3.58 -18.94
CA PRO A 27 -0.25 -2.39 -19.54
C PRO A 27 -0.10 -1.22 -18.55
N LEU A 28 -0.77 -1.27 -17.40
CA LEU A 28 -0.74 -0.23 -16.35
C LEU A 28 0.24 -0.58 -15.23
N ALA A 29 0.92 -1.72 -15.34
CA ALA A 29 1.77 -2.28 -14.33
C ALA A 29 3.25 -2.24 -14.73
N GLY A 30 4.10 -1.93 -13.76
CA GLY A 30 5.56 -1.96 -13.86
C GLY A 30 6.19 -2.76 -12.73
N ARG A 31 7.53 -2.77 -12.70
CA ARG A 31 8.30 -3.26 -11.55
C ARG A 31 9.06 -2.10 -10.93
N SER A 32 9.09 -2.07 -9.61
CA SER A 32 9.97 -1.17 -8.85
C SER A 32 10.87 -1.98 -7.93
N THR A 33 12.08 -1.48 -7.77
CA THR A 33 13.04 -1.94 -6.76
C THR A 33 13.45 -0.73 -5.96
N PHE A 34 13.36 -0.85 -4.64
CA PHE A 34 13.80 0.15 -3.69
C PHE A 34 14.89 -0.46 -2.83
N HIS A 35 15.98 0.25 -2.63
CA HIS A 35 17.04 -0.15 -1.72
C HIS A 35 16.73 0.31 -0.29
N ALA A 36 17.43 -0.28 0.68
CA ALA A 36 17.29 0.10 2.08
C ALA A 36 17.50 1.62 2.27
N GLY A 37 16.55 2.28 2.93
CA GLY A 37 16.56 3.73 3.16
C GLY A 37 15.90 4.55 2.05
N ASP A 38 15.54 3.96 0.90
CA ASP A 38 14.90 4.71 -0.18
C ASP A 38 13.52 5.23 0.24
N ARG A 39 13.32 6.53 0.06
CA ARG A 39 12.03 7.20 0.22
C ARG A 39 11.15 6.87 -0.99
N ILE A 40 10.17 6.00 -0.80
CA ILE A 40 9.24 5.59 -1.87
C ILE A 40 8.29 6.75 -2.22
N PHE A 41 7.69 7.38 -1.20
CA PHE A 41 6.93 8.61 -1.35
C PHE A 41 6.90 9.40 -0.04
N ARG A 42 6.63 10.71 -0.15
CA ARG A 42 6.52 11.64 0.98
C ARG A 42 5.07 11.93 1.31
N GLU A 43 4.78 12.12 2.59
CA GLU A 43 3.50 12.66 3.06
C GLU A 43 3.16 13.97 2.33
N GLY A 44 1.89 14.16 1.98
CA GLY A 44 1.40 15.34 1.28
C GLY A 44 1.76 15.41 -0.21
N ALA A 45 2.63 14.54 -0.74
CA ALA A 45 2.88 14.49 -2.18
C ALA A 45 1.70 13.85 -2.94
N THR A 46 1.70 13.98 -4.27
CA THR A 46 0.69 13.37 -5.14
C THR A 46 0.70 11.85 -5.00
N ALA A 47 -0.49 11.27 -4.77
CA ALA A 47 -0.73 9.84 -4.77
C ALA A 47 -1.32 9.41 -6.11
N ASP A 48 -0.44 9.04 -7.03
CA ASP A 48 -0.77 8.62 -8.39
C ASP A 48 -0.30 7.21 -8.72
N GLN A 49 0.18 6.45 -7.73
CA GLN A 49 0.62 5.08 -7.90
C GLN A 49 0.18 4.21 -6.72
N PHE A 50 0.25 2.90 -6.87
CA PHE A 50 0.26 1.98 -5.75
C PHE A 50 1.14 0.78 -6.06
N TRP A 51 1.45 0.00 -5.03
CA TRP A 51 2.39 -1.09 -5.13
C TRP A 51 1.85 -2.38 -4.51
N LEU A 52 2.21 -3.51 -5.10
CA LEU A 52 2.11 -4.84 -4.49
C LEU A 52 3.52 -5.29 -4.16
N LEU A 53 3.85 -5.33 -2.87
CA LEU A 53 5.17 -5.73 -2.38
C LEU A 53 5.35 -7.24 -2.55
N THR A 54 6.31 -7.66 -3.36
CA THR A 54 6.60 -9.07 -3.65
C THR A 54 7.74 -9.63 -2.80
N SER A 55 8.57 -8.76 -2.21
CA SER A 55 9.55 -9.11 -1.18
C SER A 55 10.00 -7.85 -0.43
N GLY A 56 10.67 -8.04 0.71
CA GLY A 56 11.20 -6.95 1.54
C GLY A 56 10.15 -6.32 2.47
N HIS A 57 10.53 -5.19 3.06
CA HIS A 57 9.75 -4.48 4.06
C HIS A 57 9.75 -2.97 3.84
N VAL A 58 8.63 -2.35 4.17
CA VAL A 58 8.45 -0.89 4.08
C VAL A 58 7.91 -0.39 5.41
N TYR A 59 8.47 0.72 5.90
CA TYR A 59 7.83 1.50 6.96
C TYR A 59 6.92 2.55 6.35
N LEU A 60 5.67 2.60 6.83
CA LEU A 60 4.86 3.80 6.77
C LEU A 60 5.28 4.70 7.92
N ASP A 61 5.56 5.96 7.63
CA ASP A 61 6.02 6.94 8.60
C ASP A 61 5.30 8.28 8.42
N SER A 62 5.40 9.14 9.41
CA SER A 62 4.95 10.52 9.30
C SER A 62 5.96 11.42 9.99
N GLU A 63 6.03 12.66 9.56
CA GLU A 63 6.93 13.66 10.14
C GLU A 63 6.18 14.46 11.20
N VAL A 64 6.67 14.43 12.44
CA VAL A 64 6.18 15.34 13.48
C VAL A 64 7.14 16.52 13.57
N PRO A 65 6.66 17.75 13.35
CA PRO A 65 7.48 18.95 13.51
C PRO A 65 8.18 18.97 14.88
N GLY A 66 9.51 19.10 14.86
CA GLY A 66 10.34 19.12 16.07
C GLY A 66 10.72 17.74 16.64
N TYR A 67 10.11 16.65 16.18
CA TYR A 67 10.40 15.27 16.65
C TYR A 67 10.89 14.34 15.54
N GLY A 68 10.82 14.76 14.27
CA GLY A 68 11.29 13.99 13.12
C GLY A 68 10.31 12.91 12.66
N TYR A 69 10.81 11.93 11.91
CA TYR A 69 10.00 10.85 11.37
C TYR A 69 9.76 9.76 12.41
N PHE A 70 8.49 9.33 12.55
CA PHE A 70 8.10 8.19 13.37
C PHE A 70 7.46 7.11 12.53
N VAL A 71 7.78 5.85 12.82
CA VAL A 71 7.20 4.69 12.14
C VAL A 71 5.81 4.43 12.69
N LEU A 72 4.81 4.46 11.81
CA LEU A 72 3.41 4.14 12.10
C LEU A 72 3.13 2.65 11.95
N GLU A 73 3.71 2.04 10.92
CA GLU A 73 3.45 0.65 10.56
C GLU A 73 4.61 0.06 9.76
N LYS A 74 4.95 -1.20 10.05
CA LYS A 74 5.79 -2.02 9.19
C LYS A 74 4.93 -2.90 8.28
N LEU A 75 5.09 -2.73 6.98
CA LEU A 75 4.52 -3.61 5.97
C LEU A 75 5.56 -4.68 5.61
N ARG A 76 5.15 -5.95 5.67
CA ARG A 76 5.95 -7.11 5.25
C ARG A 76 5.28 -7.73 4.04
N SER A 77 6.06 -8.00 2.99
CA SER A 77 5.54 -8.73 1.83
C SER A 77 4.98 -10.12 2.20
N PRO A 78 3.90 -10.60 1.57
CA PRO A 78 3.07 -9.88 0.58
C PRO A 78 2.20 -8.80 1.24
N ALA A 79 2.21 -7.59 0.68
CA ALA A 79 1.40 -6.48 1.17
C ALA A 79 1.12 -5.47 0.05
N VAL A 80 0.01 -4.75 0.15
CA VAL A 80 -0.28 -3.58 -0.70
C VAL A 80 0.39 -2.37 -0.09
N LEU A 81 0.92 -1.44 -0.88
CA LEU A 81 1.40 -0.15 -0.42
C LEU A 81 0.68 0.95 -1.20
N GLY A 82 0.11 1.92 -0.47
CA GLY A 82 -0.61 3.06 -1.03
C GLY A 82 -2.09 2.77 -1.31
N CYS A 83 -2.99 3.37 -0.52
CA CYS A 83 -4.43 3.40 -0.81
C CYS A 83 -4.90 4.80 -1.25
N SER A 84 -4.09 5.85 -1.00
CA SER A 84 -4.46 7.25 -1.25
C SER A 84 -4.64 7.60 -2.73
N TRP A 85 -4.13 6.77 -3.65
CA TRP A 85 -4.35 6.94 -5.08
C TRP A 85 -5.83 6.75 -5.49
N LEU A 86 -6.60 6.01 -4.69
CA LEU A 86 -7.97 5.63 -5.04
C LEU A 86 -8.98 6.75 -4.71
N PHE A 87 -8.66 7.64 -3.78
CA PHE A 87 -9.60 8.63 -3.25
C PHE A 87 -9.06 10.06 -3.34
N PRO A 88 -9.88 11.04 -3.77
CA PRO A 88 -9.53 12.46 -3.66
C PRO A 88 -9.14 12.84 -2.21
N PRO A 89 -8.19 13.76 -2.00
CA PRO A 89 -7.54 14.62 -2.99
C PRO A 89 -6.30 14.00 -3.67
N TYR A 90 -6.12 12.67 -3.62
CA TYR A 90 -4.96 11.97 -4.19
C TYR A 90 -3.64 12.49 -3.60
N ARG A 91 -3.60 12.51 -2.27
CA ARG A 91 -2.45 12.95 -1.47
C ARG A 91 -2.05 11.85 -0.50
N TRP A 92 -0.76 11.57 -0.40
CA TRP A 92 -0.26 10.61 0.56
C TRP A 92 -0.53 11.10 1.98
N GLN A 93 -1.24 10.30 2.76
CA GLN A 93 -1.53 10.61 4.17
C GLN A 93 -0.31 10.38 5.08
N PHE A 94 0.64 9.58 4.62
CA PHE A 94 1.86 9.19 5.32
C PHE A 94 3.01 9.15 4.31
N GLY A 95 4.25 9.15 4.78
CA GLY A 95 5.41 8.75 3.99
C GLY A 95 5.57 7.23 3.95
N ALA A 96 6.44 6.78 3.04
CA ALA A 96 6.92 5.40 3.02
C ALA A 96 8.42 5.32 2.74
N VAL A 97 9.14 4.52 3.52
CA VAL A 97 10.58 4.26 3.36
C VAL A 97 10.85 2.77 3.33
N SER A 98 11.69 2.33 2.41
CA SER A 98 12.10 0.94 2.30
C SER A 98 13.10 0.58 3.40
N VAL A 99 12.90 -0.54 4.09
CA VAL A 99 13.74 -0.97 5.23
C VAL A 99 14.93 -1.80 4.77
N ASP A 100 14.70 -2.64 3.78
CA ASP A 100 15.65 -3.51 3.11
C ASP A 100 15.37 -3.48 1.60
N THR A 101 16.20 -4.14 0.79
CA THR A 101 15.92 -4.19 -0.66
C THR A 101 14.54 -4.80 -0.91
N THR A 102 13.63 -3.98 -1.42
CA THR A 102 12.21 -4.27 -1.57
C THR A 102 11.87 -4.30 -3.05
N HIS A 103 11.27 -5.40 -3.50
CA HIS A 103 10.74 -5.52 -4.85
C HIS A 103 9.22 -5.40 -4.83
N ALA A 104 8.66 -4.72 -5.83
CA ALA A 104 7.24 -4.52 -5.95
C ALA A 104 6.78 -4.51 -7.41
N LEU A 105 5.50 -4.85 -7.60
CA LEU A 105 4.76 -4.46 -8.80
C LEU A 105 4.15 -3.08 -8.56
N THR A 106 4.33 -2.17 -9.49
CA THR A 106 3.84 -0.78 -9.42
C THR A 106 2.70 -0.60 -10.39
N PHE A 107 1.70 0.19 -10.04
CA PHE A 107 0.56 0.47 -10.88
C PHE A 107 0.31 1.95 -10.98
N ASP A 108 0.05 2.44 -12.19
CA ASP A 108 -0.27 3.85 -12.41
C ASP A 108 -1.74 4.13 -12.05
N GLY A 109 -1.94 4.93 -11.02
CA GLY A 109 -3.23 5.22 -10.42
C GLY A 109 -4.24 5.88 -11.36
N PRO A 110 -3.93 6.99 -12.06
CA PRO A 110 -4.88 7.64 -12.97
C PRO A 110 -5.48 6.72 -14.05
N PRO A 111 -4.69 5.96 -14.84
CA PRO A 111 -5.27 5.05 -15.82
C PRO A 111 -5.99 3.87 -15.15
N VAL A 112 -5.53 3.38 -13.99
CA VAL A 112 -6.29 2.34 -13.25
C VAL A 112 -7.65 2.89 -12.80
N ARG A 113 -7.74 4.12 -12.29
CA ARG A 113 -9.03 4.74 -11.93
C ARG A 113 -9.97 4.85 -13.14
N ALA A 114 -9.46 5.26 -14.29
CA ALA A 114 -10.25 5.31 -15.53
C ALA A 114 -10.74 3.91 -15.92
N LEU A 115 -9.88 2.89 -15.78
CA LEU A 115 -10.24 1.49 -16.01
C LEU A 115 -11.38 1.03 -15.07
N LEU A 116 -11.32 1.37 -13.77
CA LEU A 116 -12.38 1.01 -12.80
C LEU A 116 -13.73 1.64 -13.17
N GLN A 117 -13.74 2.80 -13.81
CA GLN A 117 -14.97 3.45 -14.30
C GLN A 117 -15.51 2.76 -15.55
N SER A 118 -14.63 2.31 -16.45
CA SER A 118 -15.00 1.65 -17.71
C SER A 118 -15.42 0.18 -17.54
N ASP A 119 -14.89 -0.52 -16.54
CA ASP A 119 -15.28 -1.88 -16.15
C ASP A 119 -15.73 -1.88 -14.68
N PRO A 120 -17.05 -1.71 -14.42
CA PRO A 120 -17.59 -1.69 -13.06
C PRO A 120 -17.38 -2.99 -12.29
N GLY A 121 -17.28 -4.13 -12.98
CA GLY A 121 -17.00 -5.42 -12.35
C GLY A 121 -15.60 -5.44 -11.76
N LEU A 122 -14.60 -4.99 -12.52
CA LEU A 122 -13.25 -4.80 -12.02
C LEU A 122 -13.19 -3.71 -10.94
N GLY A 123 -13.90 -2.60 -11.16
CA GLY A 123 -14.05 -1.50 -10.20
C GLY A 123 -14.52 -1.98 -8.83
N TYR A 124 -15.59 -2.78 -8.79
CA TYR A 124 -16.11 -3.38 -7.56
C TYR A 124 -15.08 -4.30 -6.89
N GLN A 125 -14.45 -5.18 -7.67
CA GLN A 125 -13.49 -6.15 -7.15
C GLN A 125 -12.26 -5.46 -6.52
N LEU A 126 -11.62 -4.53 -7.23
CA LEU A 126 -10.44 -3.82 -6.72
C LEU A 126 -10.77 -2.91 -5.54
N THR A 127 -11.85 -2.13 -5.61
CA THR A 127 -12.26 -1.23 -4.53
C THR A 127 -12.56 -2.00 -3.24
N THR A 128 -13.29 -3.12 -3.33
CA THR A 128 -13.60 -3.98 -2.19
C THR A 128 -12.33 -4.54 -1.53
N ARG A 129 -11.31 -4.91 -2.33
CA ARG A 129 -10.02 -5.38 -1.81
C ARG A 129 -9.26 -4.28 -1.08
N PHE A 130 -9.22 -3.06 -1.63
CA PHE A 130 -8.62 -1.92 -0.94
C PHE A 130 -9.35 -1.59 0.36
N LEU A 131 -10.69 -1.69 0.40
CA LEU A 131 -11.48 -1.51 1.61
C LEU A 131 -11.08 -2.52 2.70
N HIS A 132 -10.90 -3.79 2.36
CA HIS A 132 -10.39 -4.79 3.31
C HIS A 132 -8.99 -4.43 3.83
N VAL A 133 -8.05 -4.05 2.95
CA VAL A 133 -6.70 -3.63 3.35
C VAL A 133 -6.75 -2.46 4.34
N MET A 134 -7.58 -1.46 4.08
CA MET A 134 -7.75 -0.31 4.98
C MET A 134 -8.40 -0.70 6.31
N GLY A 135 -9.42 -1.57 6.28
CA GLY A 135 -10.08 -2.08 7.47
C GLY A 135 -9.12 -2.85 8.38
N ASP A 136 -8.31 -3.74 7.80
CA ASP A 136 -7.31 -4.52 8.54
C ASP A 136 -6.25 -3.61 9.18
N ARG A 137 -5.78 -2.60 8.45
CA ARG A 137 -4.83 -1.61 8.98
C ARG A 137 -5.42 -0.78 10.10
N LEU A 138 -6.67 -0.33 9.96
CA LEU A 138 -7.36 0.42 11.01
C LEU A 138 -7.50 -0.43 12.28
N HIS A 139 -7.90 -1.70 12.15
CA HIS A 139 -7.97 -2.61 13.28
C HIS A 139 -6.59 -2.86 13.91
N ALA A 140 -5.54 -3.03 13.10
CA ALA A 140 -4.17 -3.18 13.59
C ALA A 140 -3.69 -1.94 14.36
N ALA A 141 -3.93 -0.74 13.82
CA ALA A 141 -3.59 0.52 14.46
C ALA A 141 -4.33 0.69 15.80
N ARG A 142 -5.64 0.38 15.85
CA ARG A 142 -6.42 0.41 17.10
C ARG A 142 -5.87 -0.55 18.17
N ARG A 143 -5.45 -1.76 17.77
CA ARG A 143 -4.80 -2.71 18.70
C ARG A 143 -3.49 -2.15 19.25
N ARG A 144 -2.61 -1.63 18.37
CA ARG A 144 -1.33 -1.02 18.78
C ARG A 144 -1.55 0.14 19.77
N LEU A 145 -2.55 0.99 19.53
CA LEU A 145 -2.92 2.07 20.45
C LEU A 145 -3.38 1.55 21.82
N ALA A 146 -4.24 0.53 21.85
CA ALA A 146 -4.69 -0.08 23.10
C ALA A 146 -3.53 -0.73 23.89
N ASP A 147 -2.60 -1.39 23.19
CA ASP A 147 -1.43 -2.00 23.81
C ASP A 147 -0.46 -0.94 24.38
N CYS A 148 -0.24 0.18 23.67
CA CYS A 148 0.52 1.32 24.18
C CYS A 148 -0.12 1.92 25.45
N GLN A 149 -1.46 2.05 25.48
CA GLN A 149 -2.17 2.56 26.66
C GLN A 149 -2.04 1.62 27.87
N ARG A 150 -2.15 0.30 27.66
CA ARG A 150 -1.93 -0.70 28.72
C ARG A 150 -0.51 -0.63 29.27
N ALA A 151 0.49 -0.54 28.40
CA ALA A 151 1.89 -0.45 28.80
C ALA A 151 2.24 0.85 29.52
N ALA A 152 1.54 1.95 29.21
CA ALA A 152 1.67 3.23 29.93
C ALA A 152 0.98 3.18 31.30
N GLY A 153 -0.23 2.59 31.39
CA GLY A 153 -0.94 2.43 32.65
C GLY A 153 -0.18 1.57 33.68
N HIS A 154 0.49 0.50 33.23
CA HIS A 154 1.30 -0.35 34.10
C HIS A 154 2.59 0.32 34.61
N ARG A 155 3.00 1.46 34.01
CA ARG A 155 4.20 2.20 34.41
C ARG A 155 3.91 3.29 35.45
N THR A 156 2.64 3.60 35.72
CA THR A 156 2.22 4.60 36.71
C THR A 156 1.89 3.98 38.08
N GLU A 157 1.89 2.65 38.18
CA GLU A 157 1.58 1.89 39.41
C GLU A 157 2.84 1.27 40.08
N LEU A 158 4.04 1.69 39.68
CA LEU A 158 5.34 1.31 40.26
C LEU A 158 6.10 2.55 40.72
#